data_AF-A0A9K3IVB4-F1
#
_entry.id   AF-A0A9K3IVB4-F1
#
_cell.length_a   1.000
_cell.length_b   1.000
_cell.length_c   1.000
_cell.angle_alpha   90.00
_cell.angle_beta   90.00
_cell.angle_gamma   90.00
#
_symmetry.space_group_name_H-M   'P 1'
#
loop_
_entity.id
_entity.type
_entity.pdbx_description
1 polymer ?
#
loop_
_entity_poly.entity_id
_entity_poly.type
_entity_poly.pdbx_seq_one_letter_code
_entity_poly.pdbx_strand_id
1 'polypeptide(L)'
;MHLPDDCLFFIFEKFDSSVDRESFGLTCHRLLRCPLLKEWNLSLCTEIKLSGWESIGKYCHNLEKLHVNGCRGLCDRGLIALRNGCKRLSVVYITRCQQVSMLAITLFKIARWDVEMKLEEVMCIMPKHFF
;
A
#
# COMPACT_ATOMS: atom_id res chain seq x y z
N MET A 1 -10.84 10.11 16.53
CA MET A 1 -9.54 10.81 16.71
C MET A 1 -8.92 10.97 15.34
N HIS A 2 -8.84 12.22 14.92
CA HIS A 2 -8.49 12.67 13.57
C HIS A 2 -7.00 12.45 13.31
N LEU A 3 -6.65 12.01 12.10
CA LEU A 3 -5.29 12.20 11.59
C LEU A 3 -5.21 13.66 11.11
N PRO A 4 -4.37 14.52 11.71
CA PRO A 4 -4.17 15.88 11.25
C PRO A 4 -3.43 15.88 9.90
N ASP A 5 -3.59 16.94 9.14
CA ASP A 5 -2.92 17.19 7.84
C ASP A 5 -1.39 16.97 7.88
N ASP A 6 -0.79 17.03 9.07
CA ASP A 6 0.64 16.81 9.33
C ASP A 6 1.15 15.42 8.88
N CYS A 7 0.36 14.35 9.01
CA CYS A 7 0.82 13.01 8.63
C CYS A 7 1.06 12.88 7.11
N LEU A 8 0.31 13.63 6.31
CA LEU A 8 0.46 13.65 4.86
C LEU A 8 1.68 14.44 4.43
N PHE A 9 1.94 15.56 5.10
CA PHE A 9 3.19 16.29 4.97
C PHE A 9 4.38 15.36 5.28
N PHE A 10 4.32 14.58 6.36
CA PHE A 10 5.39 13.63 6.69
C PHE A 10 5.57 12.48 5.69
N ILE A 11 4.49 11.91 5.13
CA ILE A 11 4.59 10.88 4.09
C ILE A 11 5.16 11.48 2.80
N PHE A 12 4.68 12.66 2.42
CA PHE A 12 5.12 13.41 1.24
C PHE A 12 6.59 13.86 1.34
N GLU A 13 7.04 14.28 2.51
CA GLU A 13 8.44 14.64 2.78
C GLU A 13 9.38 13.42 2.85
N LYS A 14 8.85 12.21 3.09
CA LYS A 14 9.64 10.97 3.11
C LYS A 14 9.77 10.29 1.75
N PHE A 15 9.07 10.80 0.75
CA PHE A 15 9.23 10.43 -0.64
C PHE A 15 10.41 11.22 -1.25
N ASP A 16 11.54 10.52 -1.43
CA ASP A 16 12.81 11.11 -1.89
C ASP A 16 12.75 11.71 -3.29
N SER A 17 11.85 11.22 -4.17
CA SER A 17 11.75 11.70 -5.56
C SER A 17 10.61 12.71 -5.75
N SER A 18 10.82 13.69 -6.63
CA SER A 18 9.73 14.53 -7.15
C SER A 18 8.64 13.70 -7.84
N VAL A 19 9.00 12.55 -8.43
CA VAL A 19 8.09 11.61 -9.09
C VAL A 19 7.24 10.82 -8.09
N ASP A 20 7.81 10.47 -6.94
CA ASP A 20 7.11 9.81 -5.83
C ASP A 20 6.03 10.75 -5.26
N ARG A 21 6.38 12.04 -5.16
CA ARG A 21 5.51 13.14 -4.74
C ARG A 21 4.39 13.42 -5.74
N GLU A 22 4.65 13.39 -7.05
CA GLU A 22 3.61 13.53 -8.08
C GLU A 22 2.65 12.33 -8.14
N SER A 23 3.17 11.10 -8.05
CA SER A 23 2.35 9.88 -8.05
C SER A 23 1.45 9.79 -6.81
N PHE A 24 2.00 10.15 -5.65
CA PHE A 24 1.23 10.34 -4.44
C PHE A 24 0.23 11.48 -4.63
N GLY A 25 0.67 12.65 -5.09
CA GLY A 25 -0.13 13.87 -5.30
C GLY A 25 -1.34 13.68 -6.23
N LEU A 26 -1.19 12.97 -7.35
CA LEU A 26 -2.27 12.68 -8.30
C LEU A 26 -3.31 11.71 -7.74
N THR A 27 -2.86 10.69 -6.99
CA THR A 27 -3.73 9.77 -6.25
C THR A 27 -4.44 10.48 -5.09
N CYS A 28 -3.74 11.44 -4.49
CA CYS A 28 -4.15 12.18 -3.31
C CYS A 28 -5.14 13.32 -3.59
N HIS A 29 -5.04 14.02 -4.73
CA HIS A 29 -5.93 15.14 -5.05
C HIS A 29 -7.42 14.72 -5.11
N ARG A 30 -7.70 13.44 -5.36
CA ARG A 30 -9.07 12.87 -5.35
C ARG A 30 -9.45 12.14 -4.05
N LEU A 31 -8.50 11.82 -3.15
CA LEU A 31 -8.72 10.91 -2.01
C LEU A 31 -8.38 11.49 -0.63
N LEU A 32 -7.72 12.65 -0.54
CA LEU A 32 -7.23 13.22 0.74
C LEU A 32 -8.28 13.96 1.58
N ARG A 33 -9.49 13.42 1.64
CA ARG A 33 -10.50 13.77 2.65
C ARG A 33 -11.08 12.55 3.37
N CYS A 34 -10.40 11.40 3.39
CA CYS A 34 -11.01 10.16 3.91
C CYS A 34 -10.19 9.47 5.02
N PRO A 35 -10.49 9.74 6.31
CA PRO A 35 -10.23 8.80 7.42
C PRO A 35 -10.94 7.44 7.26
N LEU A 36 -11.65 7.24 6.15
CA LEU A 36 -12.37 6.05 5.73
C LEU A 36 -11.64 5.24 4.65
N LEU A 37 -10.38 5.57 4.29
CA LEU A 37 -9.63 4.80 3.30
C LEU A 37 -9.30 3.42 3.84
N LYS A 38 -10.27 2.53 3.68
CA LYS A 38 -10.25 1.13 4.07
C LYS A 38 -9.67 0.27 2.95
N GLU A 39 -9.72 0.72 1.70
CA GLU A 39 -9.21 -0.02 0.57
C GLU A 39 -8.36 0.90 -0.31
N TRP A 40 -7.12 0.50 -0.57
CA TRP A 40 -6.21 1.26 -1.43
C TRP A 40 -5.60 0.33 -2.48
N ASN A 41 -5.78 0.69 -3.75
CA ASN A 41 -5.13 0.02 -4.86
C ASN A 41 -3.88 0.79 -5.29
N LEU A 42 -2.72 0.18 -5.08
CA LEU A 42 -1.38 0.62 -5.50
C LEU A 42 -0.77 -0.33 -6.54
N SER A 43 -1.56 -1.25 -7.12
CA SER A 43 -1.07 -2.20 -8.10
C SER A 43 -0.35 -1.50 -9.25
N LEU A 44 0.75 -2.11 -9.71
CA LEU A 44 1.64 -1.62 -10.76
C LEU A 44 2.36 -0.31 -10.42
N CYS A 45 2.21 0.22 -9.20
CA CYS A 45 3.00 1.35 -8.75
C CYS A 45 4.43 0.87 -8.47
N THR A 46 5.35 1.20 -9.38
CA THR A 46 6.77 0.82 -9.31
C THR A 46 7.63 1.84 -8.57
N GLU A 47 7.12 3.06 -8.40
CA GLU A 47 7.89 4.19 -7.90
C GLU A 47 7.94 4.24 -6.36
N ILE A 48 7.02 3.59 -5.66
CA ILE A 48 7.04 3.56 -4.18
C ILE A 48 8.24 2.77 -3.68
N LYS A 49 9.20 3.49 -3.11
CA LYS A 49 10.39 2.94 -2.44
C LYS A 49 10.08 2.51 -1.00
N LEU A 50 11.07 1.89 -0.37
CA LEU A 50 10.99 1.41 1.01
C LEU A 50 10.47 2.46 2.00
N SER A 51 10.96 3.70 1.94
CA SER A 51 10.51 4.78 2.83
C SER A 51 9.00 5.06 2.71
N GLY A 52 8.46 4.92 1.50
CA GLY A 52 7.03 5.00 1.24
C GLY A 52 6.23 3.89 1.92
N TRP A 53 6.68 2.65 1.79
CA TRP A 53 6.05 1.50 2.47
C TRP A 53 6.15 1.59 3.99
N GLU A 54 7.29 2.04 4.51
CA GLU A 54 7.49 2.32 5.94
C GLU A 54 6.51 3.39 6.43
N SER A 55 6.32 4.44 5.63
CA SER A 55 5.37 5.52 5.91
C SER A 55 3.92 5.03 5.88
N ILE A 56 3.53 4.22 4.89
CA ILE A 56 2.19 3.60 4.84
C ILE A 56 1.95 2.76 6.10
N GLY A 57 2.89 1.91 6.49
CA GLY A 57 2.79 1.16 7.75
C GLY A 57 2.63 2.08 8.96
N LYS A 58 3.41 3.16 9.02
CA LYS A 58 3.43 4.08 10.16
C LYS A 58 2.15 4.90 10.33
N TYR A 59 1.45 5.24 9.26
CA TYR A 59 0.34 6.22 9.32
C TYR A 59 -1.01 5.65 8.88
N CYS A 60 -1.06 4.60 8.05
CA CYS A 60 -2.31 4.05 7.51
C CYS A 60 -2.87 2.91 8.39
N HIS A 61 -3.17 3.19 9.65
CA HIS A 61 -3.65 2.17 10.60
C HIS A 61 -5.07 1.66 10.32
N ASN A 62 -5.88 2.45 9.59
CA ASN A 62 -7.28 2.13 9.26
C ASN A 62 -7.47 1.37 7.94
N LEU A 63 -6.38 1.12 7.21
CA LEU A 63 -6.42 0.39 5.95
C LEU A 63 -6.83 -1.06 6.22
N GLU A 64 -7.89 -1.52 5.56
CA GLU A 64 -8.46 -2.88 5.67
C GLU A 64 -8.03 -3.76 4.49
N LYS A 65 -7.89 -3.18 3.29
CA LYS A 65 -7.52 -3.88 2.06
C LYS A 65 -6.47 -3.11 1.28
N LEU A 66 -5.44 -3.81 0.82
CA LEU A 66 -4.35 -3.22 0.07
C LEU A 66 -4.05 -4.05 -1.17
N HIS A 67 -4.05 -3.42 -2.34
CA HIS A 67 -3.61 -4.05 -3.58
C HIS A 67 -2.23 -3.53 -3.95
N VAL A 68 -1.26 -4.44 -4.08
CA VAL A 68 0.14 -4.14 -4.41
C VAL A 68 0.65 -5.02 -5.55
N ASN A 69 -0.27 -5.56 -6.36
CA ASN A 69 0.09 -6.45 -7.47
C ASN A 69 1.07 -5.78 -8.42
N GLY A 70 2.21 -6.40 -8.69
CA GLY A 70 3.22 -5.87 -9.62
C GLY A 70 3.99 -4.66 -9.11
N CYS A 71 3.89 -4.31 -7.82
CA CYS A 71 4.73 -3.27 -7.20
C CYS A 71 6.18 -3.74 -7.13
N ARG A 72 7.02 -3.24 -8.05
CA ARG A 72 8.45 -3.60 -8.10
C ARG A 72 9.27 -3.04 -6.95
N GLY A 73 8.85 -1.89 -6.39
CA GLY A 73 9.50 -1.27 -5.23
C GLY A 73 9.09 -1.84 -3.87
N LEU A 74 8.11 -2.76 -3.83
CA LEU A 74 7.75 -3.47 -2.61
C LEU A 74 8.73 -4.63 -2.38
N CYS A 75 9.48 -4.54 -1.28
CA CYS A 75 10.42 -5.58 -0.84
C CYS A 75 10.01 -6.18 0.52
N ASP A 76 10.72 -7.22 0.96
CA ASP A 76 10.50 -7.88 2.26
C ASP A 76 10.39 -6.91 3.43
N ARG A 77 11.27 -5.91 3.48
CA ARG A 77 11.25 -4.87 4.54
C ARG A 77 10.00 -4.01 4.46
N GLY A 78 9.57 -3.62 3.26
CA GLY A 78 8.32 -2.88 3.05
C GLY A 78 7.12 -3.70 3.49
N LEU A 79 7.09 -4.99 3.14
CA LEU A 79 6.04 -5.91 3.57
C LEU A 79 6.00 -6.08 5.11
N ILE A 80 7.16 -6.14 5.78
CA ILE A 80 7.26 -6.15 7.24
C ILE A 80 6.71 -4.84 7.84
N ALA A 81 6.99 -3.69 7.24
CA ALA A 81 6.48 -2.42 7.71
C ALA A 81 4.94 -2.36 7.65
N LEU A 82 4.36 -2.81 6.53
CA LEU A 82 2.91 -2.93 6.37
C LEU A 82 2.30 -3.88 7.41
N ARG A 83 2.91 -5.07 7.57
CA ARG A 83 2.49 -6.09 8.56
C ARG A 83 2.41 -5.53 9.98
N ASN A 84 3.43 -4.76 10.36
CA ASN A 84 3.57 -4.26 11.72
C ASN A 84 2.70 -3.03 11.95
N GLY A 85 2.46 -2.21 10.93
CA GLY A 85 1.87 -0.88 11.06
C GLY A 85 0.38 -0.78 10.70
N CYS A 86 -0.08 -1.48 9.65
CA CYS A 86 -1.47 -1.45 9.21
C CYS A 86 -2.34 -2.38 10.07
N LYS A 87 -2.70 -1.91 11.27
CA LYS A 87 -3.33 -2.75 12.30
C LYS A 87 -4.67 -3.35 11.89
N ARG A 88 -5.47 -2.61 11.10
CA ARG A 88 -6.81 -3.03 10.64
C ARG A 88 -6.80 -3.77 9.30
N LEU A 89 -5.61 -4.05 8.75
CA LEU A 89 -5.49 -4.77 7.48
C LEU A 89 -6.08 -6.17 7.65
N SER A 90 -6.84 -6.60 6.65
CA SER A 90 -7.51 -7.91 6.61
C SER A 90 -7.34 -8.58 5.25
N VAL A 91 -7.06 -7.84 4.18
CA VAL A 91 -6.75 -8.41 2.86
C VAL A 91 -5.57 -7.71 2.19
N VAL A 92 -4.65 -8.49 1.65
CA VAL A 92 -3.56 -7.99 0.80
C VAL A 92 -3.56 -8.74 -0.53
N TYR A 93 -3.74 -8.03 -1.64
CA TYR A 93 -3.56 -8.58 -2.98
C TYR A 93 -2.11 -8.37 -3.39
N ILE A 94 -1.35 -9.46 -3.47
CA ILE A 94 0.10 -9.44 -3.67
C ILE A 94 0.54 -10.50 -4.67
N THR A 95 0.62 -10.11 -5.93
CA THR A 95 1.17 -10.92 -7.02
C THR A 95 2.29 -10.17 -7.72
N ARG A 96 3.18 -10.89 -8.40
CA ARG A 96 4.20 -10.29 -9.29
C ARG A 96 5.09 -9.21 -8.63
N CYS A 97 5.24 -9.24 -7.30
CA CYS A 97 6.18 -8.40 -6.55
C CYS A 97 7.55 -9.08 -6.50
N GLN A 98 8.42 -8.73 -7.45
CA GLN A 98 9.70 -9.43 -7.67
C GLN A 98 10.69 -9.33 -6.50
N GLN A 99 10.55 -8.31 -5.65
CA GLN A 99 11.44 -8.09 -4.50
C GLN A 99 10.86 -8.64 -3.18
N VAL A 100 9.71 -9.32 -3.23
CA VAL A 100 9.11 -10.01 -2.09
C VAL A 100 9.43 -11.50 -2.17
N SER A 101 10.15 -12.00 -1.18
CA SER A 101 10.51 -13.41 -1.08
C SER A 101 9.33 -14.25 -0.56
N MET A 102 9.35 -15.54 -0.90
CA MET A 102 8.38 -16.48 -0.34
C MET A 102 8.49 -16.58 1.19
N LEU A 103 9.70 -16.44 1.74
CA LEU A 103 9.93 -16.44 3.18
C LEU A 103 9.20 -15.27 3.84
N ALA A 104 9.26 -14.06 3.27
CA ALA A 104 8.56 -12.90 3.80
C ALA A 104 7.03 -13.07 3.78
N ILE A 105 6.47 -13.66 2.72
CA ILE A 105 5.04 -14.00 2.67
C ILE A 105 4.68 -15.00 3.78
N THR A 106 5.48 -16.05 3.97
CA THR A 106 5.25 -17.06 5.03
C THR A 106 5.32 -16.43 6.42
N LEU A 107 6.35 -15.62 6.69
CA LEU A 107 6.50 -14.91 7.97
C LEU A 107 5.40 -13.88 8.20
N PHE A 108 4.88 -13.26 7.13
CA PHE A 108 3.72 -12.39 7.22
C PHE A 108 2.50 -13.17 7.71
N LYS A 109 2.18 -14.29 7.06
CA LYS A 109 1.03 -15.14 7.41
C LYS A 109 1.12 -15.72 8.82
N ILE A 110 2.31 -16.08 9.29
CA ILE A 110 2.52 -16.56 10.67
C ILE A 110 2.20 -15.46 11.69
N ALA A 111 2.67 -14.24 11.44
CA ALA A 111 2.51 -13.13 12.38
C ALA A 111 1.13 -12.43 12.29
N ARG A 112 0.48 -12.50 11.13
CA ARG A 112 -0.83 -11.90 10.83
C ARG A 112 -1.72 -12.93 10.14
N TRP A 113 -2.07 -13.97 10.89
CA TRP A 113 -2.96 -15.04 10.43
C TRP A 113 -4.38 -14.55 10.12
N ASP A 114 -4.74 -13.37 10.63
CA ASP A 114 -5.99 -12.64 10.41
C ASP A 114 -6.05 -11.90 9.06
N VAL A 115 -4.94 -11.86 8.32
CA VAL A 115 -4.83 -11.17 7.03
C VAL A 115 -4.80 -12.16 5.88
N GLU A 116 -5.81 -12.10 5.03
CA GLU A 116 -5.89 -12.89 3.82
C GLU A 116 -4.96 -12.33 2.74
N MET A 117 -3.96 -13.11 2.32
CA MET A 117 -3.10 -12.75 1.20
C MET A 117 -3.59 -13.42 -0.09
N LYS A 118 -4.10 -12.61 -1.02
CA LYS A 118 -4.68 -13.05 -2.29
C LYS A 118 -3.67 -12.93 -3.43
N LEU A 119 -3.62 -13.97 -4.26
CA LEU A 119 -2.83 -14.02 -5.49
C LEU A 119 -3.68 -13.75 -6.75
N GLU A 120 -4.91 -13.26 -6.58
CA GLU A 120 -5.80 -12.95 -7.70
C GLU A 120 -5.45 -11.56 -8.26
N GLU A 121 -5.27 -11.48 -9.58
CA GLU A 121 -5.19 -10.21 -10.29
C GLU A 121 -6.58 -9.56 -10.28
N VAL A 122 -6.80 -8.61 -9.38
CA VAL A 122 -7.93 -7.67 -9.53
C VAL A 122 -7.56 -6.75 -10.68
N MET A 123 -7.75 -7.24 -11.90
CA MET A 123 -7.76 -6.41 -13.10
C MET A 123 -8.74 -5.29 -12.81
N CYS A 124 -8.28 -4.05 -12.84
CA CYS A 124 -9.16 -2.89 -12.76
C CYS A 124 -10.33 -3.17 -13.71
N ILE A 125 -11.55 -3.20 -13.17
CA ILE A 125 -12.73 -3.07 -13.99
C ILE A 125 -12.59 -1.66 -14.58
N MET A 126 -11.96 -1.57 -15.75
CA MET A 126 -12.18 -0.48 -16.68
C MET A 126 -13.70 -0.30 -16.71
N PRO A 127 -14.23 0.92 -16.50
CA PRO A 127 -15.65 1.16 -16.72
C PRO A 127 -16.01 0.53 -18.07
N LYS A 128 -17.02 -0.34 -18.10
CA LYS A 128 -17.45 -1.09 -19.30
C LYS A 128 -17.98 -0.18 -20.44
N HIS A 129 -17.52 1.06 -20.54
CA HIS A 129 -18.01 2.08 -21.46
C HIS A 129 -16.92 2.66 -22.40
N PHE A 130 -15.75 2.03 -22.49
CA PHE A 130 -14.77 2.37 -23.53
C PHE A 130 -14.31 1.11 -24.28
N PHE A 131 -15.25 0.50 -25.01
CA PHE A 131 -15.01 -0.22 -26.26
C PHE A 131 -16.21 0.02 -27.17
#